data_AF-A0A1V9D8X1-F1
#
_entry.id   AF-A0A1V9D8X1-F1
#
_cell.length_a   1.000
_cell.length_b   1.000
_cell.length_c   1.000
_cell.angle_alpha   90.00
_cell.angle_beta   90.00
_cell.angle_gamma   90.00
#
_symmetry.space_group_name_H-M   'P 1'
#
loop_
_entity.id
_entity.type
_entity.pdbx_description
1 polymer ?
#
loop_
_entity_poly.entity_id
_entity_poly.type
_entity_poly.pdbx_seq_one_letter_code
_entity_poly.pdbx_strand_id
1 'polypeptide(L)'
;STINKIFKALKLVPEIHNIRKLKIIIKDELLSISHKSIEFSEALTILISVGLLKFDSAVLKKIDSNTMFSIENASSGEQCVIISMLGISSVIEDNSLIMIDEPEVCLHPEWQEKYIQLLTSIFSSYKGCQFIIATHSPQIVSNLSEKGCYIMTMEDGVAKDANEYINKSSDFQLATLFGSPGFKNEYLSRIAVNLFSNVSSNRKFTSNDIAIYQELINMLPKISEEDPLSSLIKAIEKMREIYA
;
A
#
# COMPACT_ATOMS: atom_id res chain seq x y z
N SER A 1 -27.48 -7.38 -38.42
CA SER A 1 -27.18 -8.69 -37.79
C SER A 1 -25.90 -9.33 -38.37
N THR A 2 -24.81 -8.55 -38.42
CA THR A 2 -23.47 -9.02 -38.84
C THR A 2 -22.79 -9.83 -37.73
N ILE A 3 -23.06 -9.46 -36.47
CA ILE A 3 -22.63 -10.16 -35.25
C ILE A 3 -23.12 -11.62 -35.23
N ASN A 4 -24.39 -11.88 -35.55
CA ASN A 4 -24.92 -13.25 -35.60
C ASN A 4 -24.31 -14.10 -36.72
N LYS A 5 -23.85 -13.49 -37.83
CA LYS A 5 -23.15 -14.21 -38.91
C LYS A 5 -21.72 -14.58 -38.49
N ILE A 6 -21.03 -13.69 -37.78
CA ILE A 6 -19.70 -13.96 -37.18
C ILE A 6 -19.81 -15.05 -36.10
N PHE A 7 -20.85 -15.00 -35.25
CA PHE A 7 -21.14 -16.01 -34.22
C PHE A 7 -21.41 -17.41 -34.83
N LYS A 8 -22.15 -17.48 -35.94
CA LYS A 8 -22.44 -18.74 -36.64
C LYS A 8 -21.20 -19.29 -37.34
N ALA A 9 -20.34 -18.43 -37.88
CA ALA A 9 -19.08 -18.83 -38.51
C ALA A 9 -18.05 -19.33 -37.48
N LEU A 10 -17.93 -18.70 -36.30
CA LEU A 10 -16.98 -19.10 -35.26
C LEU A 10 -17.39 -20.40 -34.54
N LYS A 11 -18.71 -20.68 -34.38
CA LYS A 11 -19.20 -21.95 -33.81
C LYS A 11 -19.00 -23.17 -34.73
N LEU A 12 -18.74 -22.96 -36.02
CA LEU A 12 -18.60 -24.02 -37.03
C LEU A 12 -17.15 -24.44 -37.28
N VAL A 13 -16.16 -23.85 -36.60
CA VAL A 13 -14.73 -24.17 -36.79
C VAL A 13 -14.24 -24.99 -35.59
N PRO A 14 -14.06 -26.32 -35.74
CA PRO A 14 -13.56 -27.18 -34.66
C PRO A 14 -12.12 -26.87 -34.25
N GLU A 15 -11.36 -26.18 -35.10
CA GLU A 15 -9.91 -25.94 -34.93
C GLU A 15 -9.54 -24.76 -34.03
N ILE A 16 -10.50 -23.93 -33.59
CA ILE A 16 -10.21 -22.78 -32.71
C ILE A 16 -9.81 -23.23 -31.28
N HIS A 17 -10.02 -24.50 -30.92
CA HIS A 17 -9.52 -25.06 -29.66
C HIS A 17 -7.98 -25.16 -29.58
N ASN A 18 -7.23 -24.88 -30.64
CA ASN A 18 -5.77 -25.05 -30.67
C ASN A 18 -4.94 -23.78 -30.97
N ILE A 19 -5.53 -22.59 -31.07
CA ILE A 19 -4.76 -21.35 -31.31
C ILE A 19 -4.17 -20.86 -29.98
N ARG A 20 -2.88 -21.15 -29.75
CA ARG A 20 -2.20 -20.87 -28.47
C ARG A 20 -1.46 -19.53 -28.36
N LYS A 21 -1.29 -18.72 -29.41
CA LYS A 21 -0.63 -17.40 -29.29
C LYS A 21 -1.14 -16.38 -30.30
N LEU A 22 -1.56 -15.21 -29.83
CA LEU A 22 -1.93 -14.05 -30.65
C LEU A 22 -1.03 -12.88 -30.23
N LYS A 23 -0.19 -12.37 -31.13
CA LYS A 23 0.78 -11.30 -30.85
C LYS A 23 0.21 -9.97 -31.32
N ILE A 24 -0.01 -9.03 -30.40
CA ILE A 24 -0.51 -7.68 -30.69
C ILE A 24 0.68 -6.70 -30.59
N ILE A 25 0.88 -5.85 -31.60
CA ILE A 25 1.93 -4.81 -31.63
C ILE A 25 1.25 -3.46 -31.86
N ILE A 26 1.51 -2.50 -30.97
CA ILE A 26 0.97 -1.14 -31.02
C ILE A 26 2.06 -0.21 -31.57
N LYS A 27 1.76 0.52 -32.65
CA LYS A 27 2.54 1.69 -33.12
C LYS A 27 1.54 2.74 -33.58
N ASP A 28 1.74 3.98 -33.14
CA ASP A 28 1.09 5.19 -33.65
C ASP A 28 -0.42 5.04 -33.87
N GLU A 29 -1.16 4.87 -32.76
CA GLU A 29 -2.63 4.90 -32.67
C GLU A 29 -3.43 3.93 -33.57
N LEU A 30 -2.80 2.94 -34.20
CA LEU A 30 -3.50 1.95 -35.03
C LEU A 30 -3.22 0.52 -34.59
N LEU A 31 -4.29 -0.23 -34.26
CA LEU A 31 -4.20 -1.68 -34.13
C LEU A 31 -4.27 -2.38 -35.47
N SER A 32 -3.17 -3.06 -35.79
CA SER A 32 -3.13 -4.04 -36.85
C SER A 32 -3.24 -5.44 -36.24
N ILE A 33 -4.47 -5.96 -36.21
CA ILE A 33 -4.67 -7.42 -36.26
C ILE A 33 -4.47 -7.79 -37.72
N SER A 34 -3.71 -8.85 -38.02
CA SER A 34 -3.38 -9.24 -39.40
C SER A 34 -4.65 -9.29 -40.27
N HIS A 35 -4.78 -8.24 -41.08
CA HIS A 35 -5.90 -7.86 -41.93
C HIS A 35 -7.25 -7.53 -41.28
N LYS A 36 -7.53 -6.21 -41.31
CA LYS A 36 -8.76 -5.44 -41.03
C LYS A 36 -8.90 -4.89 -39.61
N SER A 37 -8.84 -3.56 -39.58
CA SER A 37 -9.07 -2.64 -38.48
C SER A 37 -10.41 -2.89 -37.80
N ILE A 38 -10.36 -3.11 -36.49
CA ILE A 38 -11.52 -3.09 -35.59
C ILE A 38 -11.25 -1.94 -34.62
N GLU A 39 -12.24 -1.07 -34.42
CA GLU A 39 -12.19 0.02 -33.44
C GLU A 39 -11.94 -0.53 -32.02
N PHE A 40 -11.03 0.09 -31.29
CA PHE A 40 -10.19 -0.54 -30.27
C PHE A 40 -10.73 -0.57 -28.83
N SER A 41 -12.03 -0.58 -28.56
CA SER A 41 -12.49 -0.51 -27.14
C SER A 41 -13.56 -1.53 -26.76
N GLU A 42 -14.65 -1.60 -27.50
CA GLU A 42 -15.79 -2.42 -27.07
C GLU A 42 -15.61 -3.90 -27.43
N ALA A 43 -15.10 -4.20 -28.62
CA ALA A 43 -14.99 -5.57 -29.12
C ALA A 43 -14.04 -6.42 -28.27
N LEU A 44 -12.89 -5.87 -27.85
CA LEU A 44 -11.94 -6.56 -26.98
C LEU A 44 -12.50 -6.79 -25.58
N THR A 45 -13.17 -5.79 -25.02
CA THR A 45 -13.84 -5.88 -23.72
C THR A 45 -14.92 -6.97 -23.74
N ILE A 46 -15.72 -7.01 -24.81
CA ILE A 46 -16.73 -8.07 -25.01
C ILE A 46 -16.03 -9.42 -25.10
N LEU A 47 -15.01 -9.58 -25.94
CA LEU A 47 -14.30 -10.85 -26.12
C LEU A 47 -13.67 -11.38 -24.83
N ILE A 48 -13.12 -10.49 -23.99
CA ILE A 48 -12.61 -10.84 -22.66
C ILE A 48 -13.77 -11.24 -21.74
N SER A 49 -14.85 -10.46 -21.69
CA SER A 49 -16.00 -10.72 -20.82
C SER A 49 -16.72 -12.04 -21.14
N VAL A 50 -16.74 -12.46 -22.42
CA VAL A 50 -17.33 -13.75 -22.84
C VAL A 50 -16.32 -14.91 -22.80
N GLY A 51 -15.10 -14.67 -22.32
CA GLY A 51 -14.05 -15.68 -22.16
C GLY A 51 -13.42 -16.18 -23.46
N LEU A 52 -13.67 -15.51 -24.59
CA LEU A 52 -13.10 -15.83 -25.90
C LEU A 52 -11.69 -15.26 -26.09
N LEU A 53 -11.30 -14.28 -25.27
CA LEU A 53 -9.97 -13.72 -25.24
C LEU A 53 -9.45 -13.77 -23.81
N LYS A 54 -8.28 -14.39 -23.63
CA LYS A 54 -7.54 -14.37 -22.37
C LYS A 54 -6.28 -13.55 -22.56
N PHE A 55 -5.98 -12.73 -21.57
CA PHE A 55 -4.71 -12.04 -21.52
C PHE A 55 -3.63 -13.04 -21.08
N ASP A 56 -2.70 -13.36 -21.97
CA ASP A 56 -1.64 -14.36 -21.74
C ASP A 56 -0.43 -13.70 -21.04
N SER A 57 0.10 -12.62 -21.63
CA SER A 57 1.25 -11.89 -21.09
C SER A 57 1.28 -10.41 -21.53
N ALA A 58 1.91 -9.56 -20.71
CA ALA A 58 2.31 -8.21 -21.12
C ALA A 58 3.83 -8.07 -21.09
N VAL A 59 4.37 -7.38 -22.09
CA VAL A 59 5.79 -7.04 -22.15
C VAL A 59 5.94 -5.53 -22.22
N LEU A 60 6.61 -4.96 -21.23
CA LEU A 60 6.96 -3.55 -21.17
C LEU A 60 8.28 -3.32 -21.88
N LYS A 61 8.32 -2.30 -22.74
CA LYS A 61 9.54 -1.82 -23.40
C LYS A 61 9.75 -0.36 -23.02
N LYS A 62 10.90 -0.05 -22.44
CA LYS A 62 11.29 1.35 -22.25
C LYS A 62 11.53 1.98 -23.63
N ILE A 63 10.95 3.16 -23.89
CA ILE A 63 10.91 3.80 -25.22
C ILE A 63 12.29 3.89 -25.87
N ASP A 64 13.33 4.21 -25.09
CA ASP A 64 14.71 4.38 -25.56
C ASP A 64 15.63 3.17 -25.30
N SER A 65 15.06 2.02 -24.92
CA SER A 65 15.83 0.81 -24.64
C SER A 65 15.35 -0.35 -25.49
N ASN A 66 16.27 -1.20 -25.90
CA ASN A 66 15.90 -2.48 -26.50
C ASN A 66 15.62 -3.57 -25.45
N THR A 67 15.68 -3.22 -24.15
CA THR A 67 15.31 -4.12 -23.06
C THR A 67 13.80 -4.30 -23.00
N MET A 68 13.38 -5.55 -23.10
CA MET A 68 11.99 -5.99 -22.96
C MET A 68 11.84 -6.60 -21.57
N PHE A 69 10.82 -6.22 -20.83
CA PHE A 69 10.50 -6.76 -19.51
C PHE A 69 9.14 -7.42 -19.55
N SER A 70 9.08 -8.75 -19.40
CA SER A 70 7.81 -9.45 -19.24
C SER A 70 7.29 -9.22 -17.82
N ILE A 71 6.02 -8.81 -17.69
CA ILE A 71 5.37 -8.67 -16.39
C ILE A 71 5.34 -10.02 -15.65
N GLU A 72 5.28 -11.14 -16.37
CA GLU A 72 5.32 -12.49 -15.77
C GLU A 72 6.62 -12.81 -15.03
N ASN A 73 7.72 -12.14 -15.41
CA ASN A 73 9.01 -12.32 -14.76
C ASN A 73 9.17 -11.43 -13.51
N ALA A 74 8.21 -10.54 -13.27
CA ALA A 74 8.18 -9.70 -12.08
C ALA A 74 7.69 -10.52 -10.87
N SER A 75 8.13 -10.15 -9.66
CA SER A 75 7.58 -10.73 -8.44
C SER A 75 6.08 -10.43 -8.31
N SER A 76 5.32 -11.23 -7.57
CA SER A 76 3.88 -10.98 -7.36
C SER A 76 3.60 -9.57 -6.79
N GLY A 77 4.48 -9.07 -5.92
CA GLY A 77 4.41 -7.70 -5.42
C GLY A 77 4.63 -6.66 -6.52
N GLU A 78 5.64 -6.83 -7.36
CA GLU A 78 5.89 -5.96 -8.51
C GLU A 78 4.73 -5.96 -9.51
N GLN A 79 4.16 -7.14 -9.79
CA GLN A 79 3.00 -7.27 -10.65
C GLN A 79 1.82 -6.48 -10.09
N CYS A 80 1.55 -6.59 -8.78
CA CYS A 80 0.46 -5.87 -8.16
C CYS A 80 0.65 -4.36 -8.26
N VAL A 81 1.87 -3.86 -7.98
CA VAL A 81 2.21 -2.44 -8.16
C VAL A 81 1.94 -2.02 -9.60
N ILE A 82 2.51 -2.71 -10.59
CA ILE A 82 2.37 -2.35 -12.01
C ILE A 82 0.90 -2.31 -12.42
N ILE A 83 0.13 -3.34 -12.08
CA ILE A 83 -1.29 -3.43 -12.44
C ILE A 83 -2.09 -2.31 -11.78
N SER A 84 -1.84 -2.01 -10.50
CA SER A 84 -2.52 -0.93 -9.77
C SER A 84 -2.25 0.43 -10.41
N MET A 85 -0.98 0.70 -10.76
CA MET A 85 -0.59 1.95 -11.41
C MET A 85 -1.17 2.08 -12.82
N LEU A 86 -1.18 1.00 -13.61
CA LEU A 86 -1.81 1.00 -14.93
C LEU A 86 -3.32 1.20 -14.84
N GLY A 87 -3.97 0.58 -13.85
CA GLY A 87 -5.40 0.75 -13.58
C GLY A 87 -5.75 2.21 -13.34
N ILE A 88 -5.08 2.86 -12.39
CA ILE A 88 -5.28 4.29 -12.11
C ILE A 88 -4.94 5.14 -13.35
N SER A 89 -3.81 4.88 -14.01
CA SER A 89 -3.36 5.65 -15.19
C SER A 89 -4.34 5.60 -16.36
N SER A 90 -5.15 4.55 -16.48
CA SER A 90 -6.11 4.40 -17.57
C SER A 90 -7.36 5.28 -17.45
N VAL A 91 -7.63 5.83 -16.27
CA VAL A 91 -8.86 6.58 -15.97
C VAL A 91 -8.62 7.92 -15.28
N ILE A 92 -7.40 8.18 -14.77
CA ILE A 92 -7.10 9.40 -14.03
C ILE A 92 -7.09 10.63 -14.96
N GLU A 93 -7.75 11.69 -14.50
CA GLU A 93 -7.78 13.01 -15.13
C GLU A 93 -7.46 14.10 -14.09
N ASP A 94 -7.26 15.35 -14.53
CA ASP A 94 -7.14 16.48 -13.59
C ASP A 94 -8.39 16.58 -12.70
N ASN A 95 -8.19 16.90 -11.41
CA ASN A 95 -9.22 16.99 -10.37
C ASN A 95 -9.88 15.65 -10.02
N SER A 96 -9.18 14.53 -10.19
CA SER A 96 -9.67 13.21 -9.78
C SER A 96 -9.57 13.00 -8.26
N LEU A 97 -10.57 12.30 -7.71
CA LEU A 97 -10.50 11.71 -6.37
C LEU A 97 -10.22 10.21 -6.50
N ILE A 98 -9.08 9.77 -5.97
CA ILE A 98 -8.65 8.38 -6.01
C ILE A 98 -8.76 7.81 -4.60
N MET A 99 -9.52 6.73 -4.44
CA MET A 99 -9.68 6.02 -3.17
C MET A 99 -9.07 4.63 -3.31
N ILE A 100 -8.14 4.29 -2.43
CA ILE A 100 -7.43 3.01 -2.44
C ILE A 100 -7.63 2.37 -1.07
N ASP A 101 -8.07 1.12 -1.08
CA ASP A 101 -8.30 0.33 0.12
C ASP A 101 -7.28 -0.80 0.21
N GLU A 102 -6.70 -0.98 1.40
CA GLU A 102 -5.70 -1.98 1.76
C GLU A 102 -4.65 -2.29 0.66
N PRO A 103 -3.92 -1.28 0.15
CA PRO A 103 -2.92 -1.51 -0.90
C PRO A 103 -1.82 -2.49 -0.50
N GLU A 104 -1.60 -2.72 0.80
CA GLU A 104 -0.62 -3.65 1.34
C GLU A 104 -0.89 -5.14 1.05
N VAL A 105 -2.13 -5.54 0.76
CA VAL A 105 -2.55 -6.98 0.72
C VAL A 105 -1.71 -7.80 -0.25
N CYS A 106 -1.27 -7.19 -1.35
CA CYS A 106 -0.47 -7.83 -2.38
C CYS A 106 1.00 -7.38 -2.39
N LEU A 107 1.40 -6.47 -1.49
CA LEU A 107 2.71 -5.83 -1.53
C LEU A 107 3.68 -6.46 -0.55
N HIS A 108 4.88 -6.76 -1.04
CA HIS A 108 6.02 -7.04 -0.17
C HIS A 108 6.33 -5.80 0.70
N PRO A 109 6.82 -5.94 1.95
CA PRO A 109 7.09 -4.80 2.83
C PRO A 109 7.92 -3.67 2.19
N GLU A 110 8.93 -4.02 1.41
CA GLU A 110 9.75 -3.04 0.67
C GLU A 110 8.92 -2.17 -0.29
N TRP A 111 7.90 -2.76 -0.93
CA TRP A 111 6.99 -2.01 -1.82
C TRP A 111 5.99 -1.17 -1.04
N GLN A 112 5.59 -1.59 0.17
CA GLN A 112 4.71 -0.80 1.03
C GLN A 112 5.39 0.53 1.43
N GLU A 113 6.67 0.49 1.79
CA GLU A 113 7.48 1.68 2.10
C GLU A 113 7.63 2.63 0.90
N LYS A 114 7.61 2.11 -0.32
CA LYS A 114 7.79 2.89 -1.56
C LYS A 114 6.47 3.33 -2.20
N TYR A 115 5.35 2.79 -1.75
CA TYR A 115 4.06 2.88 -2.45
C TYR A 115 3.61 4.32 -2.67
N ILE A 116 3.63 5.13 -1.62
CA ILE A 116 3.15 6.53 -1.66
C ILE A 116 4.07 7.41 -2.52
N GLN A 117 5.39 7.20 -2.43
CA GLN A 117 6.36 7.91 -3.26
C GLN A 117 6.19 7.57 -4.74
N LEU A 118 5.90 6.30 -5.03
CA LEU A 118 5.64 5.83 -6.39
C LEU A 118 4.35 6.43 -6.96
N LEU A 119 3.24 6.38 -6.20
CA LEU A 119 1.98 7.04 -6.57
C LEU A 119 2.20 8.52 -6.88
N THR A 120 2.83 9.24 -5.95
CA THR A 120 3.09 10.68 -6.10
C THR A 120 3.95 10.97 -7.32
N SER A 121 4.98 10.17 -7.57
CA SER A 121 5.89 10.35 -8.71
C SER A 121 5.18 10.12 -10.04
N ILE A 122 4.44 9.01 -10.17
CA ILE A 122 3.75 8.61 -11.40
C ILE A 122 2.67 9.63 -11.76
N PHE A 123 1.91 10.11 -10.77
CA PHE A 123 0.76 10.98 -11.01
C PHE A 123 1.04 12.47 -10.78
N SER A 124 2.32 12.85 -10.61
CA SER A 124 2.74 14.24 -10.37
C SER A 124 2.37 15.23 -11.49
N SER A 125 2.14 14.75 -12.71
CA SER A 125 1.74 15.59 -13.84
C SER A 125 0.28 16.05 -13.79
N TYR A 126 -0.58 15.32 -13.06
CA TYR A 126 -2.00 15.63 -12.95
C TYR A 126 -2.23 16.67 -11.86
N LYS A 127 -3.15 17.61 -12.11
CA LYS A 127 -3.43 18.74 -11.21
C LYS A 127 -4.73 18.55 -10.46
N GLY A 128 -4.75 18.97 -9.19
CA GLY A 128 -5.96 18.94 -8.37
C GLY A 128 -6.39 17.54 -7.92
N CYS A 129 -5.56 16.52 -8.13
CA CYS A 129 -5.89 15.15 -7.71
C CYS A 129 -5.72 14.97 -6.20
N GLN A 130 -6.65 14.23 -5.59
CA GLN A 130 -6.59 13.83 -4.18
C GLN A 130 -6.56 12.31 -4.08
N PHE A 131 -5.63 11.79 -3.27
CA PHE A 131 -5.54 10.38 -2.95
C PHE A 131 -5.98 10.16 -1.50
N ILE A 132 -6.95 9.28 -1.29
CA ILE A 132 -7.39 8.81 0.03
C ILE A 132 -7.05 7.32 0.11
N ILE A 133 -6.26 6.96 1.12
CA ILE A 133 -5.75 5.60 1.28
C ILE A 133 -6.16 5.09 2.66
N ALA A 134 -6.89 3.98 2.69
CA ALA A 134 -7.15 3.22 3.90
C ALA A 134 -6.11 2.10 3.98
N THR A 135 -5.45 1.97 5.14
CA THR A 135 -4.40 0.97 5.33
C THR A 135 -4.32 0.53 6.79
N HIS A 136 -4.02 -0.75 6.97
CA HIS A 136 -3.64 -1.37 8.23
C HIS A 136 -2.12 -1.57 8.33
N SER A 137 -1.35 -1.15 7.31
CA SER A 137 0.10 -1.33 7.29
C SER A 137 0.85 -0.13 7.87
N PRO A 138 1.63 -0.33 8.96
CA PRO A 138 2.53 0.71 9.46
C PRO A 138 3.66 1.04 8.48
N GLN A 139 3.97 0.14 7.52
CA GLN A 139 5.04 0.37 6.55
C GLN A 139 4.66 1.38 5.47
N ILE A 140 3.37 1.55 5.18
CA ILE A 140 2.92 2.58 4.24
C ILE A 140 3.09 3.97 4.85
N VAL A 141 2.88 4.07 6.17
CA VAL A 141 2.96 5.34 6.91
C VAL A 141 4.40 5.74 7.24
N SER A 142 5.32 4.77 7.35
CA SER A 142 6.70 5.02 7.79
C SER A 142 7.48 5.98 6.87
N ASN A 143 7.16 6.01 5.58
CA ASN A 143 7.92 6.72 4.55
C ASN A 143 7.04 7.67 3.70
N LEU A 144 6.07 8.33 4.35
CA LEU A 144 5.28 9.38 3.73
C LEU A 144 6.13 10.61 3.38
N SER A 145 5.71 11.38 2.38
CA SER A 145 6.35 12.65 2.05
C SER A 145 5.95 13.75 3.05
N GLU A 146 6.89 14.64 3.38
CA GLU A 146 6.70 15.73 4.36
C GLU A 146 5.62 16.77 3.97
N LYS A 147 5.18 16.81 2.71
CA LYS A 147 4.26 17.84 2.20
C LYS A 147 2.98 17.23 1.67
N GLY A 148 1.85 17.76 2.14
CA GLY A 148 0.52 17.41 1.62
C GLY A 148 0.01 16.03 2.07
N CYS A 149 0.68 15.38 3.02
CA CYS A 149 0.24 14.12 3.61
C CYS A 149 -0.42 14.38 4.96
N TYR A 150 -1.60 13.80 5.14
CA TYR A 150 -2.35 13.87 6.39
C TYR A 150 -2.72 12.45 6.82
N ILE A 151 -2.68 12.20 8.12
CA ILE A 151 -3.05 10.92 8.73
C ILE A 151 -4.29 11.16 9.59
N MET A 152 -5.24 10.24 9.51
CA MET A 152 -6.44 10.25 10.33
C MET A 152 -6.63 8.85 10.89
N THR A 153 -6.74 8.74 12.21
CA THR A 153 -7.20 7.51 12.85
C THR A 153 -8.72 7.52 12.89
N MET A 154 -9.33 6.33 12.79
CA MET A 154 -10.78 6.18 12.90
C MET A 154 -11.30 6.56 14.30
N GLU A 155 -10.43 6.50 15.31
CA GLU A 155 -10.74 6.83 16.70
C GLU A 155 -10.88 8.34 16.91
N ASP A 156 -9.97 9.13 16.35
CA ASP A 156 -9.95 10.58 16.52
C ASP A 156 -10.84 11.30 15.50
N GLY A 157 -10.97 10.76 14.29
CA GLY A 157 -11.71 11.38 13.17
C GLY A 157 -11.14 12.73 12.71
N VAL A 158 -9.93 13.08 13.15
CA VAL A 158 -9.26 14.36 12.85
C VAL A 158 -8.02 14.08 12.00
N ALA A 159 -7.95 14.74 10.84
CA ALA A 159 -6.76 14.71 10.00
C ALA A 159 -5.64 15.54 10.65
N LYS A 160 -4.52 14.89 10.93
CA LYS A 160 -3.29 15.49 11.47
C LYS A 160 -2.21 15.48 10.39
N ASP A 161 -1.31 16.44 10.45
CA ASP A 161 -0.15 16.49 9.55
C ASP A 161 0.73 15.25 9.80
N ALA A 162 1.20 14.61 8.73
CA ALA A 162 1.99 13.38 8.83
C ALA A 162 3.39 13.58 9.42
N ASN A 163 3.91 14.81 9.53
CA ASN A 163 5.30 15.11 9.89
C ASN A 163 5.78 14.47 11.20
N GLU A 164 4.92 14.31 12.20
CA GLU A 164 5.29 13.66 13.47
C GLU A 164 5.48 12.14 13.36
N TYR A 165 4.92 11.54 12.31
CA TYR A 165 4.86 10.10 12.07
C TYR A 165 5.80 9.64 10.96
N ILE A 166 6.40 10.55 10.20
CA ILE A 166 7.36 10.21 9.13
C ILE A 166 8.68 9.72 9.72
N ASN A 167 9.35 8.78 9.04
CA ASN A 167 10.65 8.21 9.41
C ASN A 167 10.65 7.56 10.81
N LYS A 168 9.52 6.97 11.19
CA LYS A 168 9.35 6.22 12.43
C LYS A 168 9.37 4.72 12.15
N SER A 169 9.82 3.94 13.14
CA SER A 169 9.80 2.48 13.04
C SER A 169 8.38 1.95 13.01
N SER A 170 8.19 0.76 12.44
CA SER A 170 6.90 0.08 12.45
C SER A 170 6.36 -0.10 13.87
N ASP A 171 7.21 -0.42 14.84
CA ASP A 171 6.85 -0.51 16.26
C ASP A 171 6.31 0.80 16.85
N PHE A 172 6.88 1.94 16.47
CA PHE A 172 6.37 3.25 16.88
C PHE A 172 4.97 3.47 16.32
N GLN A 173 4.77 3.20 15.03
CA GLN A 173 3.46 3.36 14.40
C GLN A 173 2.43 2.43 15.03
N LEU A 174 2.80 1.17 15.24
CA LEU A 174 1.95 0.16 15.87
C LEU A 174 1.50 0.59 17.26
N ALA A 175 2.40 1.15 18.06
CA ALA A 175 2.06 1.67 19.38
C ALA A 175 1.19 2.93 19.29
N THR A 176 1.54 3.90 18.44
CA THR A 176 0.96 5.25 18.48
C THR A 176 -0.26 5.44 17.58
N LEU A 177 -0.17 5.06 16.30
CA LEU A 177 -1.22 5.27 15.30
C LEU A 177 -2.24 4.14 15.26
N PHE A 178 -1.76 2.90 15.33
CA PHE A 178 -2.62 1.71 15.21
C PHE A 178 -3.12 1.22 16.56
N GLY A 179 -2.52 1.69 17.66
CA GLY A 179 -2.90 1.29 19.01
C GLY A 179 -2.83 -0.24 19.21
N SER A 180 -1.95 -0.93 18.51
CA SER A 180 -1.74 -2.38 18.54
C SER A 180 -0.24 -2.68 18.60
N PRO A 181 0.42 -2.44 19.74
CA PRO A 181 1.88 -2.49 19.87
C PRO A 181 2.49 -3.87 19.61
N GLY A 182 1.69 -4.95 19.72
CA GLY A 182 2.17 -6.32 19.56
C GLY A 182 3.00 -6.82 20.75
N PHE A 183 3.70 -7.93 20.55
CA PHE A 183 4.57 -8.55 21.56
C PHE A 183 6.00 -8.04 21.42
N LYS A 184 6.66 -7.69 22.53
CA LYS A 184 8.02 -7.14 22.59
C LYS A 184 8.23 -5.93 21.69
N ASN A 185 7.31 -4.97 21.76
CA ASN A 185 7.46 -3.70 21.05
C ASN A 185 8.74 -2.98 21.52
N GLU A 186 9.72 -2.82 20.63
CA GLU A 186 11.05 -2.28 20.96
C GLU A 186 11.00 -0.78 21.27
N TYR A 187 10.09 -0.05 20.62
CA TYR A 187 9.87 1.36 20.91
C TYR A 187 9.41 1.56 22.36
N LEU A 188 8.35 0.86 22.76
CA LEU A 188 7.82 0.93 24.13
C LEU A 188 8.82 0.39 25.17
N SER A 189 9.54 -0.68 24.83
CA SER A 189 10.59 -1.24 25.69
C SER A 189 11.71 -0.24 25.95
N ARG A 190 12.17 0.46 24.91
CA ARG A 190 13.23 1.46 25.04
C ARG A 190 12.82 2.65 25.91
N ILE A 191 11.60 3.18 25.73
CA ILE A 191 11.12 4.30 26.56
C ILE A 191 10.93 3.87 28.01
N ALA A 192 10.44 2.64 28.26
CA ALA A 192 10.25 2.11 29.60
C ALA A 192 11.60 1.90 30.32
N VAL A 193 12.60 1.33 29.64
CA VAL A 193 13.96 1.15 30.21
C VAL A 193 14.62 2.49 30.53
N ASN A 194 14.48 3.48 29.64
CA ASN A 194 15.03 4.82 29.86
C ASN A 194 14.34 5.51 31.04
N LEU A 195 13.01 5.43 31.13
CA LEU A 195 12.23 5.96 32.24
C LEU A 195 12.64 5.31 33.57
N PHE A 196 12.70 3.99 33.61
CA PHE A 196 13.14 3.23 34.78
C PHE A 196 14.53 3.67 35.23
N SER A 197 15.48 3.78 34.30
CA SER A 197 16.86 4.18 34.60
C SER A 197 16.94 5.60 35.16
N ASN A 198 16.24 6.55 34.52
CA ASN A 198 16.22 7.95 34.95
C ASN A 198 15.63 8.12 36.35
N VAL A 199 14.50 7.47 36.64
CA VAL A 199 13.83 7.53 37.94
C VAL A 199 14.65 6.82 39.01
N SER A 200 15.27 5.68 38.68
CA SER A 200 16.13 4.93 39.61
C SER A 200 17.33 5.75 40.08
N SER A 201 17.97 6.48 39.16
CA SER A 201 19.12 7.35 39.48
C SER A 201 18.72 8.62 40.22
N ASN A 202 17.66 9.30 39.78
CA ASN A 202 17.29 10.62 40.30
C ASN A 202 16.32 10.58 41.48
N ARG A 203 15.69 9.43 41.74
CA ARG A 203 14.69 9.22 42.81
C ARG A 203 13.53 10.22 42.78
N LYS A 204 13.17 10.68 41.58
CA LYS A 204 12.05 11.62 41.35
C LYS A 204 11.51 11.46 39.93
N PHE A 205 10.25 11.80 39.74
CA PHE A 205 9.63 11.92 38.41
C PHE A 205 9.64 13.38 37.95
N THR A 206 10.10 13.63 36.73
CA THR A 206 9.90 14.91 36.06
C THR A 206 8.54 14.96 35.35
N SER A 207 8.09 16.15 34.93
CA SER A 207 6.85 16.29 34.15
C SER A 207 6.86 15.46 32.86
N ASN A 208 8.02 15.32 32.22
CA ASN A 208 8.19 14.50 31.02
C ASN A 208 8.10 12.99 31.34
N ASP A 209 8.71 12.57 32.46
CA ASP A 209 8.64 11.18 32.92
C ASP A 209 7.20 10.76 33.24
N ILE A 210 6.40 11.67 33.80
CA ILE A 210 4.98 11.45 34.07
C ILE A 210 4.20 11.25 32.77
N ALA A 211 4.47 12.05 31.73
CA ALA A 211 3.81 11.90 30.44
C ALA A 211 4.13 10.55 29.79
N ILE A 212 5.41 10.15 29.78
CA ILE A 212 5.86 8.84 29.25
C ILE A 212 5.22 7.69 30.05
N TYR A 213 5.19 7.80 31.37
CA TYR A 213 4.54 6.81 32.23
C TYR A 213 3.04 6.66 31.89
N GLN A 214 2.33 7.78 31.69
CA GLN A 214 0.91 7.75 31.31
C GLN A 214 0.70 7.05 29.96
N GLU A 215 1.56 7.32 28.98
CA GLU A 215 1.53 6.63 27.68
C GLU A 215 1.72 5.12 27.84
N LEU A 216 2.70 4.69 28.63
CA LEU A 216 2.95 3.26 28.92
C LEU A 216 1.77 2.58 29.62
N ILE A 217 1.15 3.24 30.60
CA ILE A 217 -0.03 2.70 31.30
C ILE A 217 -1.24 2.60 30.38
N ASN A 218 -1.45 3.57 29.48
CA ASN A 218 -2.55 3.51 28.52
C ASN A 218 -2.38 2.34 27.52
N MET A 219 -1.14 1.94 27.24
CA MET A 219 -0.84 0.78 26.38
C MET A 219 -0.88 -0.55 27.13
N LEU A 220 -0.72 -0.55 28.46
CA LEU A 220 -0.66 -1.77 29.28
C LEU A 220 -1.84 -2.75 29.05
N PRO A 221 -3.11 -2.31 28.91
CA PRO A 221 -4.23 -3.22 28.63
C PRO A 221 -4.14 -3.92 27.27
N LYS A 222 -3.34 -3.38 26.34
CA LYS A 222 -3.16 -3.91 24.98
C LYS A 222 -1.93 -4.80 24.83
N ILE A 223 -1.15 -4.97 25.91
CA ILE A 223 0.08 -5.76 25.97
C ILE A 223 -0.20 -7.08 26.69
N SER A 224 0.36 -8.18 26.20
CA SER A 224 0.24 -9.50 26.85
C SER A 224 0.85 -9.49 28.26
N GLU A 225 0.23 -10.20 29.22
CA GLU A 225 0.82 -10.36 30.55
C GLU A 225 2.16 -11.12 30.54
N GLU A 226 2.38 -11.97 29.53
CA GLU A 226 3.63 -12.70 29.33
C GLU A 226 4.75 -11.82 28.72
N ASP A 227 4.43 -10.61 28.29
CA ASP A 227 5.39 -9.67 27.73
C ASP A 227 6.32 -9.12 28.83
N PRO A 228 7.66 -9.18 28.66
CA PRO A 228 8.61 -8.55 29.58
C PRO A 228 8.31 -7.06 29.85
N LEU A 229 7.77 -6.36 28.86
CA LEU A 229 7.37 -4.96 28.98
C LEU A 229 6.28 -4.76 30.03
N SER A 230 5.32 -5.70 30.16
CA SER A 230 4.27 -5.63 31.18
C SER A 230 4.85 -5.64 32.59
N SER A 231 5.83 -6.52 32.84
CA SER A 231 6.55 -6.58 34.12
C SER A 231 7.35 -5.31 34.40
N LEU A 232 7.98 -4.73 33.37
CA LEU A 232 8.73 -3.49 33.49
C LEU A 232 7.82 -2.29 33.82
N ILE A 233 6.67 -2.17 33.15
CA ILE A 233 5.69 -1.11 33.42
C ILE A 233 5.16 -1.22 34.86
N LYS A 234 4.81 -2.43 35.32
CA LYS A 234 4.40 -2.68 36.72
C LYS A 234 5.49 -2.34 37.74
N ALA A 235 6.77 -2.50 37.39
CA ALA A 235 7.87 -2.08 38.25
C ALA A 235 7.99 -0.55 38.33
N ILE A 236 7.85 0.15 37.20
CA ILE A 236 7.84 1.63 37.14
C ILE A 236 6.66 2.20 37.93
N GLU A 237 5.49 1.57 37.86
CA GLU A 237 4.31 1.94 38.66
C GLU A 237 4.61 1.91 40.17
N LYS A 238 5.22 0.84 40.67
CA LYS A 238 5.65 0.76 42.08
C LYS A 238 6.69 1.84 42.44
N MET A 239 7.61 2.16 41.54
CA MET A 239 8.58 3.25 41.76
C MET A 239 7.88 4.61 41.86
N ARG A 240 6.81 4.82 41.09
CA ARG A 240 6.01 6.03 41.14
C ARG A 240 5.34 6.20 42.50
N GLU A 241 4.79 5.13 43.09
CA GLU A 241 4.20 5.20 44.44
C GLU A 241 5.22 5.62 45.52
N ILE A 242 6.52 5.39 45.29
CA ILE A 242 7.59 5.70 46.25
C ILE A 242 8.19 7.10 46.00
N TYR A 243 8.30 7.53 44.74
CA TYR A 243 9.06 8.73 44.34
C TYR A 243 8.22 9.86 43.74
N ALA A 244 6.90 9.70 43.63
CA ALA A 244 5.98 10.73 43.16
C ALA A 244 5.40 11.58 44.30
#